data_AF-U2GCD9-F1
#
_entry.id   AF-U2GCD9-F1
#
_cell.length_a   1.000
_cell.length_b   1.000
_cell.length_c   1.000
_cell.angle_alpha   90.00
_cell.angle_beta   90.00
_cell.angle_gamma   90.00
#
_symmetry.space_group_name_H-M   'P 1'
#
loop_
_entity.id
_entity.type
_entity.pdbx_description
1 polymer ?
#
loop_
_entity_poly.entity_id
_entity_poly.type
_entity_poly.pdbx_seq_one_letter_code
_entity_poly.pdbx_strand_id
1 'polypeptide(L)' 'MPTKIKRYTVLKSPHINKDSREQFEMRIHARMLDIVAATPETVDSLTKLDLAPEVNVEVRAMK' A
#
# COMPACT_ATOMS: atom_id res chain seq x y z
N MET A 1 8.55 -1.30 5.82
CA MET A 1 9.05 0.04 5.46
C MET A 1 8.19 1.10 6.16
N PRO A 2 8.68 2.34 6.31
CA PRO A 2 7.88 3.43 6.87
C PRO A 2 6.57 3.58 6.09
N THR A 3 5.46 3.67 6.82
CA THR A 3 4.14 3.89 6.22
C THR A 3 4.06 5.32 5.71
N LYS A 4 3.69 5.48 4.43
CA LYS A 4 3.47 6.82 3.88
C LYS A 4 2.06 7.27 4.26
N ILE A 5 1.96 8.38 4.98
CA ILE A 5 0.69 8.94 5.44
C ILE A 5 0.36 10.15 4.57
N LYS A 6 -0.70 10.06 3.77
CA LYS A 6 -1.26 11.20 3.02
C LYS A 6 -2.46 11.73 3.79
N ARG A 7 -2.41 13.01 4.21
CA ARG A 7 -3.49 13.67 4.94
C ARG A 7 -4.18 14.67 4.03
N TYR A 8 -5.51 14.64 4.02
CA TYR A 8 -6.36 15.57 3.29
C TYR A 8 -7.28 16.26 4.28
N THR A 9 -7.39 17.59 4.17
CA THR A 9 -8.31 18.36 5.01
C THR A 9 -9.25 19.12 4.10
N VAL A 10 -10.55 18.83 4.22
CA VAL A 10 -11.60 19.40 3.38
C VAL A 10 -12.53 20.23 4.24
N LEU A 11 -13.12 21.28 3.67
CA LEU A 11 -14.17 22.03 4.33
C LEU A 11 -15.47 21.23 4.31
N LYS A 12 -16.11 21.08 5.46
CA LYS A 12 -17.38 20.39 5.56
C LYS A 12 -18.54 21.23 5.02
N SER A 13 -18.43 22.55 5.14
CA SER A 13 -19.45 23.49 4.70
C SER A 13 -19.18 23.98 3.28
N PRO A 14 -20.20 24.05 2.40
CA PRO A 14 -20.06 24.66 1.08
C PRO A 14 -19.92 26.19 1.16
N HIS A 15 -20.31 26.84 2.26
CA HIS A 15 -20.24 28.30 2.41
C HIS A 15 -19.89 28.75 3.84
N ILE A 16 -19.10 29.84 3.93
CA ILE A 16 -18.71 30.64 5.12
C ILE A 16 -17.95 29.91 6.25
N ASN A 17 -18.33 28.69 6.64
CA ASN A 17 -17.81 28.04 7.85
C ASN A 17 -16.39 27.43 7.64
N LYS A 18 -15.34 28.23 7.87
CA LYS A 18 -13.93 27.85 7.66
C LYS A 18 -13.34 26.93 8.75
N ASP A 19 -13.92 26.98 9.95
CA ASP A 19 -13.47 26.20 11.11
C ASP A 19 -14.06 24.78 11.12
N SER A 20 -15.13 24.56 10.35
CA SER A 20 -15.69 23.23 10.13
C SER A 20 -14.87 22.50 9.06
N ARG A 21 -13.84 21.78 9.52
CA ARG A 21 -12.92 20.99 8.69
C ARG A 21 -13.05 19.51 8.99
N GLU A 22 -12.96 18.70 7.95
CA GLU A 22 -12.91 17.25 8.03
C GLU A 22 -11.53 16.76 7.61
N GLN A 23 -10.97 15.84 8.40
CA GLN A 23 -9.63 15.32 8.18
C GLN A 23 -9.73 13.86 7.75
N PHE A 24 -9.21 13.59 6.56
CA PHE A 24 -9.08 12.24 6.02
C PHE A 24 -7.60 11.87 5.93
N GLU A 25 -7.30 10.60 6.09
CA GLU A 25 -5.96 10.08 5.83
C GLU A 25 -6.01 8.80 5.01
N MET A 26 -5.01 8.65 4.16
CA MET A 26 -4.72 7.43 3.41
C MET A 26 -3.34 6.94 3.84
N ARG A 27 -3.30 5.74 4.42
CA ARG A 27 -2.06 5.09 4.86
C ARG A 27 -1.63 4.06 3.83
N ILE A 28 -0.46 4.25 3.23
CA ILE A 28 0.13 3.31 2.27
C ILE A 28 1.15 2.46 3.02
N HIS A 29 0.84 1.17 3.16
CA HIS A 29 1.68 0.20 3.86
C HIS A 29 2.57 -0.54 2.87
N ALA A 30 3.89 -0.41 3.01
CA ALA A 30 4.86 -1.12 2.18
C ALA A 30 5.61 -2.17 3.01
N ARG A 31 5.59 -3.42 2.53
CA ARG A 31 6.32 -4.56 3.08
C ARG A 31 7.34 -5.04 2.06
N MET A 32 8.50 -5.48 2.53
CA MET A 32 9.56 -6.07 1.71
C MET A 32 9.82 -7.47 2.25
N LEU A 33 9.86 -8.44 1.35
CA LEU A 33 10.22 -9.83 1.62
C LEU A 33 11.44 -10.11 0.73
N ASP A 34 12.50 -10.64 1.34
CA ASP A 34 13.72 -11.02 0.65
C ASP A 34 13.91 -12.54 0.79
N ILE A 35 14.14 -13.22 -0.33
CA ILE A 35 14.27 -14.68 -0.40
C ILE A 35 15.70 -14.99 -0.87
N VAL A 36 16.54 -15.39 0.08
CA VAL A 36 17.98 -15.61 -0.13
C VAL A 36 18.27 -16.83 -1.03
N ALA A 37 17.39 -17.84 -1.03
CA ALA A 37 17.52 -19.04 -1.85
C ALA A 37 16.20 -19.31 -2.59
N ALA A 38 16.02 -18.65 -3.74
CA ALA A 38 14.88 -18.89 -4.60
C ALA A 38 15.10 -20.17 -5.41
N THR A 39 14.39 -21.25 -5.06
CA THR A 39 14.25 -22.41 -5.94
C THR A 39 13.25 -22.08 -7.05
N PRO A 40 13.37 -22.65 -8.27
CA PRO A 40 12.39 -22.41 -9.33
C PRO A 40 10.95 -22.77 -8.91
N GLU A 41 10.79 -23.79 -8.06
CA GLU A 41 9.49 -24.20 -7.51
C GLU A 41 8.84 -23.14 -6.60
N THR A 42 9.66 -22.36 -5.86
CA THR A 42 9.14 -21.32 -4.96
C THR A 42 8.70 -20.07 -5.73
N VAL A 43 9.31 -19.77 -6.87
CA VAL A 43 8.87 -18.68 -7.76
C VAL A 43 7.49 -18.97 -8.34
N ASP A 44 7.28 -20.19 -8.83
CA ASP A 44 5.98 -20.62 -9.37
C ASP A 44 4.87 -20.68 -8.32
N SER A 45 5.24 -20.97 -7.06
CA SER A 45 4.30 -20.98 -5.94
C SER A 45 3.86 -19.57 -5.55
N LEU A 46 4.75 -18.57 -5.66
CA LEU A 46 4.45 -17.17 -5.33
C LEU A 46 3.55 -16.49 -6.36
N THR A 47 3.67 -16.83 -7.64
CA THR A 47 2.78 -16.31 -8.70
C THR A 47 1.40 -16.96 -8.70
N LYS A 48 1.27 -18.19 -8.21
CA LYS A 48 -0.01 -18.90 -8.08
C LYS A 48 -0.77 -18.59 -6.79
N LEU A 49 -0.17 -17.86 -5.85
CA LEU A 49 -0.83 -17.56 -4.58
C LEU A 49 -2.01 -16.61 -4.81
N ASP A 50 -3.20 -16.99 -4.31
CA ASP A 50 -4.37 -16.11 -4.30
C ASP A 50 -4.16 -14.97 -3.31
N LEU A 51 -3.73 -13.83 -3.85
CA LEU A 51 -3.59 -12.58 -3.11
C LEU A 51 -4.93 -11.84 -3.11
N ALA A 52 -5.20 -11.12 -2.01
CA ALA A 52 -6.35 -10.22 -1.98
C ALA A 52 -6.19 -9.15 -3.08
N PRO A 53 -7.26 -8.81 -3.82
CA PRO A 53 -7.19 -7.91 -4.98
C PRO A 53 -6.70 -6.49 -4.65
N GLU A 54 -6.72 -6.11 -3.37
CA GLU A 54 -6.30 -4.81 -2.87
C GLU A 54 -4.79 -4.71 -2.64
N VAL A 55 -4.06 -5.83 -2.75
CA VAL A 55 -2.61 -5.88 -2.51
C VAL A 55 -1.87 -5.84 -3.83
N ASN A 56 -1.04 -4.81 -4.02
CA ASN A 56 -0.11 -4.76 -5.13
C ASN A 56 1.19 -5.49 -4.75
N VAL A 57 1.60 -6.47 -5.55
CA VAL A 57 2.84 -7.23 -5.37
C VAL A 57 3.75 -7.00 -6.58
N GLU A 58 5.00 -6.62 -6.32
CA GLU A 58 6.04 -6.48 -7.33
C GLU A 58 7.15 -7.49 -7.02
N VAL A 59 7.39 -8.44 -7.94
CA VAL A 59 8.46 -9.44 -7.82
C VAL A 59 9.64 -8.99 -8.67
N ARG A 60 10.80 -8.78 -8.03
CA ARG A 60 12.06 -8.49 -8.70
C ARG A 60 13.05 -9.62 -8.43
N ALA A 61 13.47 -10.32 -9.48
CA ALA A 61 14.60 -11.24 -9.40
C ALA A 61 15.89 -10.44 -9.58
N MET A 62 16.72 -10.35 -8.55
CA MET A 62 18.09 -9.87 -8.68
C MET A 62 18.91 -11.02 -9.31
N LYS A 63 19.61 -10.72 -10.39
CA LYS A 63 20.45 -11.67 -11.13
C LYS A 63 21.82 -11.79 -10.47
#